data_AF-A0A925BU33-F1
#
_entry.id   AF-A0A925BU33-F1
#
_cell.length_a   1.000
_cell.length_b   1.000
_cell.length_c   1.000
_cell.angle_alpha   90.00
_cell.angle_beta   90.00
_cell.angle_gamma   90.00
#
_symmetry.space_group_name_H-M   'P 1'
#
loop_
_entity.id
_entity.type
_entity.pdbx_description
1 polymer ?
#
loop_
_entity_poly.entity_id
_entity_poly.type
_entity_poly.pdbx_seq_one_letter_code
_entity_poly.pdbx_strand_id
1 'polypeptide(L)'
;MSSIQEVFLETDWDDAAQARQKRDERILDLQSTGLVCVGTDLYNIVNGRRVFVLAASSPPPLDPIRDENSRPRSLRPQRRDPSESRKMNHPLPQYEVR
;
A
#
# COMPACT_ATOMS: atom_id res chain seq x y z
N MET A 1 5.97 -14.38 5.48
CA MET A 1 5.21 -13.40 6.26
C MET A 1 4.13 -14.15 7.01
N SER A 2 4.14 -14.14 8.34
CA SER A 2 3.12 -14.80 9.15
C SER A 2 1.83 -13.98 9.13
N SER A 3 0.73 -14.55 8.67
CA SER A 3 -0.61 -13.96 8.77
C SER A 3 -1.44 -14.74 9.79
N ILE A 4 -2.15 -14.02 10.64
CA ILE A 4 -3.12 -14.59 11.58
C ILE A 4 -4.49 -14.54 10.91
N GLN A 5 -5.24 -15.64 10.99
CA GLN A 5 -6.63 -15.68 10.58
C GLN A 5 -7.45 -16.36 11.68
N GLU A 6 -8.46 -15.66 12.17
CA GLU A 6 -9.35 -16.12 13.23
C GLU A 6 -10.81 -15.99 12.77
N VAL A 7 -11.66 -16.92 13.23
CA VAL A 7 -13.07 -16.98 12.87
C VAL A 7 -13.89 -16.94 14.15
N PHE A 8 -14.88 -16.05 14.19
CA PHE A 8 -15.81 -15.84 15.28
C PHE A 8 -17.18 -16.23 14.76
N LEU A 9 -17.71 -17.36 15.24
CA LEU A 9 -19.03 -17.83 14.83
C LEU A 9 -20.10 -17.24 15.73
N GLU A 10 -21.27 -16.97 15.15
CA GLU A 10 -22.44 -16.58 15.93
C GLU A 10 -22.77 -17.57 17.05
N THR A 11 -22.55 -18.88 16.83
CA THR A 11 -22.88 -19.91 17.83
C THR A 11 -21.86 -20.15 18.92
N ASP A 12 -20.68 -19.55 18.79
CA ASP A 12 -19.72 -19.54 19.89
C ASP A 12 -20.15 -18.53 20.97
N TRP A 13 -21.15 -17.70 20.65
CA TRP A 13 -21.71 -16.63 21.48
C TRP A 13 -23.25 -16.73 21.51
N ASP A 14 -23.88 -15.98 22.42
CA ASP A 14 -25.34 -15.99 22.54
C ASP A 14 -26.04 -15.28 21.36
N ASP A 15 -25.36 -14.32 20.72
CA ASP A 15 -25.87 -13.59 19.56
C ASP A 15 -24.76 -13.13 18.59
N ALA A 16 -25.19 -12.69 17.40
CA ALA A 16 -24.32 -12.17 16.36
C ALA A 16 -23.61 -10.86 16.74
N ALA A 17 -24.19 -10.05 17.65
CA ALA A 17 -23.62 -8.78 18.05
C ALA A 17 -22.40 -8.98 18.96
N GLN A 18 -22.47 -9.93 19.89
CA GLN A 18 -21.38 -10.34 20.76
C GLN A 18 -20.25 -10.97 19.96
N ALA A 19 -20.56 -11.86 19.02
CA ALA A 19 -19.53 -12.45 18.15
C ALA A 19 -18.76 -11.38 17.37
N ARG A 20 -19.46 -10.38 16.83
CA ARG A 20 -18.86 -9.22 16.17
C ARG A 20 -18.03 -8.39 17.16
N GLN A 21 -18.57 -8.08 18.33
CA GLN A 21 -17.87 -7.31 19.36
C GLN A 21 -16.57 -8.00 19.78
N LYS A 22 -16.57 -9.32 19.96
CA LYS A 22 -15.39 -10.10 20.34
C LYS A 22 -14.32 -10.09 19.26
N ARG A 23 -14.71 -10.16 17.99
CA ARG A 23 -13.79 -9.94 16.88
C ARG A 23 -13.21 -8.52 16.94
N ASP A 24 -14.03 -7.51 17.17
CA ASP A 24 -13.59 -6.11 17.16
C ASP A 24 -12.64 -5.81 18.35
N GLU A 25 -12.91 -6.37 19.54
CA GLU A 25 -11.97 -6.36 20.67
C GLU A 25 -10.63 -6.99 20.27
N ARG A 26 -10.67 -8.14 19.60
CA ARG A 26 -9.46 -8.81 19.10
C ARG A 26 -8.71 -8.00 18.05
N ILE A 27 -9.41 -7.27 17.18
CA ILE A 27 -8.79 -6.34 16.21
C ILE A 27 -7.98 -5.30 16.95
N LEU A 28 -8.56 -4.67 17.98
CA LEU A 28 -7.87 -3.64 18.77
C LEU A 28 -6.62 -4.19 19.46
N ASP A 29 -6.72 -5.38 20.04
CA ASP A 29 -5.58 -6.06 20.66
C ASP A 29 -4.45 -6.30 19.66
N LEU A 30 -4.74 -6.85 18.48
CA LEU A 30 -3.72 -7.13 17.46
C LEU A 30 -3.15 -5.85 16.84
N GLN A 31 -3.98 -4.82 16.64
CA GLN A 31 -3.51 -3.52 16.16
C GLN A 31 -2.54 -2.87 17.14
N SER A 32 -2.75 -3.04 18.45
CA SER A 32 -1.81 -2.55 19.48
C SER A 32 -0.41 -3.16 19.36
N THR A 33 -0.29 -4.34 18.75
CA THR A 33 0.99 -5.03 18.48
C THR A 33 1.68 -4.59 17.20
N GLY A 34 1.08 -3.65 16.44
CA GLY A 34 1.61 -3.16 15.17
C GLY A 34 1.21 -3.99 13.94
N LEU A 35 0.23 -4.88 14.08
CA LEU A 35 -0.33 -5.63 12.94
C LEU A 35 -1.43 -4.83 12.25
N VAL A 36 -1.49 -4.96 10.93
CA VAL A 36 -2.63 -4.46 10.13
C VAL A 36 -3.71 -5.52 10.16
N CYS A 37 -4.90 -5.14 10.62
CA CYS A 37 -6.02 -6.05 10.81
C CYS A 37 -7.21 -5.66 9.91
N VAL A 38 -7.89 -6.67 9.36
CA VAL A 38 -9.10 -6.53 8.54
C VAL A 38 -10.17 -7.44 9.11
N GLY A 39 -11.31 -6.86 9.47
CA GLY A 39 -12.51 -7.59 9.88
C GLY A 39 -13.49 -7.72 8.70
N THR A 40 -14.02 -8.92 8.49
CA THR A 40 -15.01 -9.20 7.44
C THR A 40 -16.24 -9.87 8.05
N ASP A 41 -17.41 -9.38 7.69
CA ASP A 41 -18.70 -9.98 8.03
C ASP A 41 -19.17 -10.84 6.86
N LEU A 42 -19.37 -12.13 7.12
CA LEU A 42 -19.83 -13.09 6.13
C LEU A 42 -21.13 -13.75 6.58
N TYR A 43 -21.83 -14.33 5.62
CA TYR A 43 -23.02 -15.13 5.86
C TYR A 43 -22.84 -16.49 5.18
N ASN A 44 -22.95 -17.56 5.96
CA ASN A 44 -22.84 -18.91 5.44
C ASN A 44 -24.22 -19.38 4.97
N ILE A 45 -24.32 -19.59 3.66
CA ILE A 45 -25.58 -19.97 2.98
C ILE A 45 -26.01 -21.41 3.29
N VAL A 46 -25.10 -22.29 3.72
CA VAL A 46 -25.40 -23.70 3.95
C VAL A 46 -26.12 -23.88 5.28
N ASN A 47 -25.70 -23.15 6.31
CA ASN A 47 -26.26 -23.24 7.66
C ASN A 47 -27.06 -22.02 8.09
N GLY A 48 -27.14 -20.98 7.25
CA GLY A 48 -27.91 -19.75 7.50
C GLY A 48 -27.35 -18.88 8.63
N ARG A 49 -26.05 -18.97 8.92
CA ARG A 49 -25.43 -18.31 10.09
C ARG A 49 -24.47 -17.20 9.69
N ARG A 50 -24.33 -16.20 10.56
CA ARG A 50 -23.30 -15.16 10.41
C ARG A 50 -21.94 -15.67 10.87
N VAL A 51 -20.91 -15.26 10.16
CA VAL A 51 -19.51 -15.61 10.41
C VAL A 51 -18.69 -14.33 10.36
N PHE A 52 -17.95 -14.05 11.43
CA PHE A 52 -17.11 -12.86 11.51
C PHE A 52 -15.66 -13.29 11.44
N VAL A 53 -14.95 -12.84 10.41
CA VAL A 53 -13.57 -13.24 10.14
C VAL A 53 -12.64 -12.09 10.46
N LEU A 54 -11.52 -12.41 11.07
CA LEU A 54 -10.39 -11.54 11.33
C LEU A 54 -9.19 -12.03 10.52
N ALA A 55 -8.56 -11.13 9.78
CA ALA A 55 -7.24 -11.37 9.19
C ALA A 55 -6.27 -10.30 9.68
N ALA A 56 -5.10 -10.70 10.18
CA ALA A 56 -4.05 -9.79 10.58
C ALA A 56 -2.73 -10.15 9.92
N SER A 57 -2.00 -9.13 9.45
CA SER A 57 -0.70 -9.30 8.81
C SER A 57 0.26 -8.18 9.21
N SER A 58 1.56 -8.44 9.11
CA SER A 58 2.55 -7.37 9.23
C SER A 58 2.34 -6.33 8.13
N PRO A 59 2.53 -5.03 8.42
CA PRO A 59 2.47 -3.99 7.40
C PRO A 59 3.53 -4.28 6.31
N PRO A 60 3.23 -3.93 5.05
CA PRO A 60 4.21 -4.07 3.98
C PRO A 60 5.44 -3.21 4.31
N PRO A 61 6.66 -3.69 4.01
CA PRO A 61 7.85 -2.87 4.15
C PRO A 61 7.68 -1.61 3.30
N LEU A 62 7.99 -0.44 3.89
CA LEU A 62 8.03 0.80 3.13
C LEU A 62 9.16 0.66 2.11
N ASP A 63 8.82 0.61 0.83
CA ASP A 63 9.83 0.68 -0.22
C ASP A 63 10.58 2.00 -0.04
N PRO A 64 11.93 1.98 -0.05
CA PRO A 64 12.69 3.21 0.02
C PRO A 64 12.28 4.06 -1.18
N ILE A 65 11.77 5.27 -0.91
CA ILE A 65 11.51 6.28 -1.92
C ILE A 65 12.83 6.47 -2.67
N ARG A 66 12.92 5.85 -3.84
CA ARG A 66 14.09 5.97 -4.69
C ARG A 66 13.98 7.36 -5.28
N ASP A 67 14.67 8.32 -4.68
CA ASP A 67 14.85 9.65 -5.26
C ASP A 67 15.42 9.47 -6.68
N GLU A 68 14.55 9.57 -7.68
CA GLU A 68 14.89 9.45 -9.10
C GLU A 68 15.75 10.64 -9.59
N ASN A 69 16.23 11.49 -8.68
CA ASN A 69 16.99 12.70 -8.98
C ASN A 69 18.44 12.70 -8.49
N SER A 70 18.94 11.63 -7.86
CA SER A 70 20.34 11.55 -7.48
C SER A 70 21.23 11.05 -8.63
N ARG A 71 21.20 11.75 -9.79
CA ARG A 71 22.29 11.65 -10.75
C ARG A 71 23.49 12.41 -10.17
N PRO A 72 24.65 11.78 -9.89
CA PRO A 72 25.84 12.53 -9.54
C PRO A 72 26.22 13.39 -10.75
N ARG A 73 26.08 14.72 -10.61
CA ARG A 73 26.52 15.67 -11.62
C ARG A 73 28.05 15.60 -11.69
N SER A 74 28.56 14.79 -12.61
CA SER A 74 29.99 14.68 -12.90
C SER A 74 30.54 16.06 -13.25
N LEU A 75 31.31 16.67 -12.36
CA LEU A 75 32.05 17.92 -12.59
C LEU A 75 33.35 17.67 -13.36
N ARG A 76 33.34 16.77 -14.36
CA ARG A 76 34.50 16.62 -15.25
C ARG A 76 34.45 17.71 -16.33
N PRO A 77 35.52 18.50 -16.53
CA PRO A 77 35.61 19.41 -17.65
C PRO A 77 35.58 18.61 -18.95
N GLN A 78 34.53 18.77 -19.74
CA GLN A 78 34.43 18.18 -21.06
C GLN A 78 35.37 18.96 -21.99
N ARG A 79 36.56 18.41 -22.28
CA ARG A 79 37.39 18.90 -23.40
C ARG A 79 36.55 18.75 -24.68
N ARG A 80 36.15 19.87 -25.28
CA ARG A 80 35.50 19.87 -26.60
C ARG A 80 36.56 19.55 -27.64
N ASP A 81 36.38 18.46 -28.37
CA ASP A 81 37.07 18.21 -29.64
C ASP A 81 36.63 19.28 -30.66
N PRO A 82 37.55 19.90 -31.42
CA PRO A 82 37.22 20.99 -32.33
C PRO A 82 36.52 20.55 -33.63
N SER A 83 36.11 19.29 -33.77
CA SER A 83 35.56 18.73 -35.01
C SER A 83 34.05 18.54 -35.05
N GLU A 84 33.31 18.82 -33.98
CA GLU A 84 31.84 18.66 -34.01
C GLU A 84 31.13 19.93 -34.50
N SER A 85 30.68 19.85 -35.75
CA SER A 85 29.77 20.79 -36.40
C SER A 85 28.46 20.93 -35.61
N ARG A 86 28.13 22.17 -35.20
CA ARG A 86 26.86 22.50 -34.53
C ARG A 86 25.70 22.26 -35.48
N LYS A 87 25.06 21.09 -35.40
CA LYS A 87 23.74 20.87 -36.03
C LYS A 87 22.68 21.59 -35.20
N MET A 88 22.41 22.83 -35.59
CA MET A 88 21.37 23.68 -35.03
C MET A 88 20.03 23.20 -35.60
N ASN A 89 19.32 22.35 -34.86
CA ASN A 89 17.95 21.93 -35.19
C ASN A 89 17.05 22.12 -33.97
N HIS A 90 16.61 23.36 -33.74
CA HIS A 90 15.37 23.61 -33.01
C HIS A 90 14.63 24.77 -33.68
N PRO A 91 13.40 24.56 -34.17
CA PRO A 91 12.54 25.65 -34.63
C PRO A 91 12.09 26.48 -33.42
N LEU A 92 12.16 27.80 -33.54
CA LEU A 92 11.66 28.75 -32.54
C LEU A 92 10.11 28.71 -32.50
N PRO A 93 9.46 28.66 -31.34
CA PRO A 93 8.02 28.86 -31.27
C PRO A 93 7.68 30.34 -31.50
N GLN A 94 6.83 30.61 -32.49
CA GLN A 94 6.23 31.92 -32.69
C GLN A 94 5.10 32.11 -31.67
N TYR A 95 5.11 33.21 -30.93
CA TYR A 95 3.95 33.65 -30.16
C TYR A 95 3.22 34.74 -30.95
N GLU A 96 1.92 34.57 -31.15
CA GLU A 96 1.03 35.61 -31.66
C GLU A 96 0.79 36.64 -30.55
N VAL A 97 0.99 37.92 -30.86
CA VAL A 97 0.60 39.04 -30.00
C VAL A 97 -0.79 39.48 -30.44
N ARG A 98 -1.78 39.41 -29.54
CA ARG A 98 -3.08 40.06 -29.70
C ARG A 98 -2.98 41.55 -29.41
#